data_AF-A0A7S0A052-F1
#
_entry.id   AF-A0A7S0A052-F1
#
_cell.length_a   1.000
_cell.length_b   1.000
_cell.length_c   1.000
_cell.angle_alpha   90.00
_cell.angle_beta   90.00
_cell.angle_gamma   90.00
#
_symmetry.space_group_name_H-M   'P 1'
#
loop_
_entity.id
_entity.type
_entity.pdbx_description
1 polymer ?
#
loop_
_entity_poly.entity_id
_entity_poly.type
_entity_poly.pdbx_seq_one_letter_code
_entity_poly.pdbx_strand_id
1 'polypeptide(L)'
;DNLATQLTLAGMAIGFGIPADFLYSHFMGGIGLSIFLGNLYYSLQASKVAMRTGNLETCAQPYGINTPGAIAKTFGVLMPAFFAAQASGLDQYAAAEKAWSIACAANFFGGIFEIIGTIAAPLITRNVPIGAILVPIGGVGITWLGFNPLLGMMNPHTTHNVIVGFIPMIIMWMSYYGRVTFGPFPPIGVAGLIGVILAWLVRLGDLETAGDLMAAAAQ
;
A
#
# COMPACT_ATOMS: atom_id res chain seq x y z
N ASP A 1 -5.81 -5.05 1.19
CA ASP A 1 -4.34 -5.11 1.26
C ASP A 1 -3.68 -4.24 0.18
N ASN A 2 -3.80 -4.59 -1.10
CA ASN A 2 -3.22 -3.81 -2.21
C ASN A 2 -3.49 -2.30 -2.18
N LEU A 3 -4.75 -1.91 -1.91
CA LEU A 3 -5.11 -0.49 -1.80
C LEU A 3 -4.38 0.21 -0.64
N ALA A 4 -4.26 -0.45 0.51
CA ALA A 4 -3.56 0.11 1.66
C ALA A 4 -2.07 0.28 1.38
N THR A 5 -1.44 -0.72 0.73
CA THR A 5 -0.05 -0.61 0.26
C THR A 5 0.11 0.53 -0.75
N GLN A 6 -0.78 0.65 -1.73
CA GLN A 6 -0.75 1.73 -2.73
C GLN A 6 -0.83 3.11 -2.06
N LEU A 7 -1.80 3.30 -1.15
CA LEU A 7 -1.99 4.57 -0.44
C LEU A 7 -0.80 4.90 0.46
N THR A 8 -0.20 3.88 1.09
CA THR A 8 1.00 4.06 1.92
C THR A 8 2.19 4.52 1.07
N LEU A 9 2.45 3.84 -0.05
CA LEU A 9 3.54 4.21 -0.97
C LEU A 9 3.32 5.59 -1.60
N ALA A 10 2.07 5.91 -1.96
CA ALA A 10 1.69 7.23 -2.47
C ALA A 10 1.93 8.32 -1.42
N GLY A 11 1.48 8.11 -0.18
CA GLY A 11 1.71 9.03 0.94
C GLY A 11 3.20 9.24 1.23
N MET A 12 4.00 8.17 1.19
CA MET A 12 5.46 8.27 1.32
C MET A 12 6.08 9.12 0.22
N ALA A 13 5.76 8.84 -1.04
CA ALA A 13 6.30 9.57 -2.19
C ALA A 13 5.91 11.07 -2.16
N ILE A 14 4.66 11.38 -1.83
CA ILE A 14 4.19 12.76 -1.62
C ILE A 14 4.97 13.40 -0.46
N GLY A 15 5.17 12.67 0.63
CA GLY A 15 5.96 13.12 1.79
C GLY A 15 7.42 13.42 1.47
N PHE A 16 7.99 12.81 0.43
CA PHE A 16 9.35 13.15 -0.06
C PHE A 16 9.37 14.42 -0.91
N GLY A 17 8.20 14.92 -1.32
CA GLY A 17 8.06 16.08 -2.21
C GLY A 17 7.78 15.70 -3.66
N ILE A 18 7.38 14.47 -3.99
CA ILE A 18 6.90 14.15 -5.34
C ILE A 18 5.51 14.78 -5.55
N PRO A 19 5.26 15.53 -6.64
CA PRO A 19 3.95 16.12 -6.91
C PRO A 19 2.85 15.05 -7.00
N ALA A 20 1.73 15.30 -6.33
CA ALA A 20 0.63 14.33 -6.24
C ALA A 20 -0.02 14.06 -7.61
N ASP A 21 -0.17 15.09 -8.43
CA ASP A 21 -0.66 15.01 -9.80
C ASP A 21 0.24 14.12 -10.68
N PHE A 22 1.57 14.27 -10.58
CA PHE A 22 2.52 13.39 -11.26
C PHE A 22 2.34 11.94 -10.80
N LEU A 23 2.25 11.74 -9.48
CA LEU A 23 2.12 10.41 -8.90
C LEU A 23 0.83 9.70 -9.36
N TYR A 24 -0.31 10.38 -9.29
CA TYR A 24 -1.59 9.78 -9.68
C TYR A 24 -1.68 9.52 -11.19
N SER A 25 -1.08 10.37 -12.03
CA SER A 25 -1.08 10.18 -13.48
C SER A 25 -0.13 9.09 -13.95
N HIS A 26 1.05 8.94 -13.34
CA HIS A 26 2.11 8.03 -13.83
C HIS A 26 2.18 6.70 -13.07
N PHE A 27 2.05 6.71 -11.74
CA PHE A 27 2.19 5.49 -10.94
C PHE A 27 0.92 4.64 -10.98
N MET A 28 -0.25 5.26 -10.79
CA MET A 28 -1.50 4.51 -10.58
C MET A 28 -1.92 3.70 -11.80
N GLY A 29 -1.76 4.26 -13.01
CA GLY A 29 -2.08 3.54 -14.25
C GLY A 29 -1.28 2.25 -14.40
N GLY A 30 0.04 2.31 -14.17
CA GLY A 30 0.93 1.13 -14.26
C GLY A 30 0.62 0.09 -13.19
N ILE A 31 0.34 0.52 -11.96
CA ILE A 31 -0.03 -0.40 -10.87
C ILE A 31 -1.38 -1.06 -11.17
N GLY A 32 -2.39 -0.30 -11.62
CA GLY A 32 -3.69 -0.86 -11.98
C GLY A 32 -3.60 -1.91 -13.08
N LEU A 33 -2.86 -1.61 -14.14
CA LEU A 33 -2.65 -2.56 -15.25
C LEU A 33 -1.92 -3.82 -14.81
N SER A 34 -0.87 -3.70 -13.99
CA SER A 34 -0.13 -4.86 -13.49
C SER A 34 -0.97 -5.76 -12.58
N ILE A 35 -1.80 -5.18 -11.71
CA ILE A 35 -2.74 -5.94 -10.87
C ILE A 35 -3.78 -6.66 -11.74
N PHE A 36 -4.34 -5.99 -12.73
CA PHE A 36 -5.31 -6.60 -13.64
C PHE A 36 -4.71 -7.80 -14.38
N LEU A 37 -3.56 -7.61 -15.04
CA LEU A 37 -2.88 -8.66 -15.79
C LEU A 37 -2.41 -9.80 -14.88
N GLY A 38 -1.90 -9.49 -13.68
CA GLY A 38 -1.48 -10.49 -12.70
C GLY A 38 -2.65 -11.35 -12.19
N ASN A 39 -3.80 -10.75 -11.90
CA ASN A 39 -4.99 -11.50 -11.48
C ASN A 39 -5.58 -12.34 -12.61
N LEU A 40 -5.53 -11.84 -13.86
CA LEU A 40 -5.90 -12.64 -15.03
C LEU A 40 -4.97 -13.87 -15.17
N TYR A 41 -3.67 -13.68 -14.98
CA TYR A 41 -2.71 -14.78 -15.04
C TYR A 41 -2.95 -15.81 -13.92
N TYR A 42 -3.19 -15.36 -12.69
CA TYR A 42 -3.47 -16.24 -11.54
C TYR A 42 -4.80 -16.97 -11.67
N SER A 43 -5.84 -16.34 -12.24
CA SER A 43 -7.12 -17.03 -12.49
C SER A 43 -6.98 -18.13 -13.55
N LEU A 44 -6.19 -17.90 -14.60
CA LEU A 44 -5.87 -18.93 -15.59
C LEU A 44 -5.08 -20.08 -14.98
N GLN A 45 -4.16 -19.81 -14.06
CA GLN A 45 -3.44 -20.87 -13.33
C GLN A 45 -4.37 -21.68 -12.43
N ALA A 46 -5.22 -21.02 -11.65
CA ALA A 46 -6.20 -21.68 -10.79
C ALA A 46 -7.15 -22.57 -11.61
N SER A 47 -7.61 -22.09 -12.77
CA SER A 47 -8.43 -22.88 -13.70
C SER A 47 -7.68 -24.13 -14.23
N LYS A 48 -6.41 -23.97 -14.63
CA LYS A 48 -5.58 -25.11 -15.06
C LYS A 48 -5.40 -26.14 -13.94
N VAL A 49 -5.20 -25.70 -12.70
CA VAL A 49 -5.07 -26.59 -11.53
C VAL A 49 -6.40 -27.29 -11.26
N ALA A 50 -7.52 -26.55 -11.22
CA ALA A 50 -8.86 -27.10 -11.00
C ALA A 50 -9.22 -28.19 -12.02
N MET A 51 -8.92 -27.99 -13.30
CA MET A 51 -9.15 -28.98 -14.34
C MET A 51 -8.27 -30.23 -14.18
N ARG A 52 -7.03 -30.07 -13.70
CA ARG A 52 -6.10 -31.20 -13.49
C ARG A 52 -6.44 -32.02 -12.25
N THR A 53 -6.91 -31.37 -11.19
CA THR A 53 -7.20 -32.03 -9.90
C THR A 53 -8.66 -32.43 -9.77
N GLY A 54 -9.54 -31.93 -10.64
CA GLY A 54 -11.00 -32.09 -10.51
C GLY A 54 -11.61 -31.30 -9.36
N ASN A 55 -10.83 -30.44 -8.68
CA ASN A 55 -11.30 -29.68 -7.52
C ASN A 55 -11.84 -28.31 -7.92
N LEU A 56 -13.17 -28.15 -7.87
CA LEU A 56 -13.87 -26.89 -8.15
C LEU A 56 -13.73 -25.83 -7.05
N GLU A 57 -13.22 -26.19 -5.86
CA GLU A 57 -12.94 -25.25 -4.77
C GLU A 57 -11.58 -24.53 -4.93
N THR A 58 -10.83 -24.84 -6.00
CA THR A 58 -9.54 -24.21 -6.28
C THR A 58 -9.73 -22.71 -6.52
N CYS A 59 -9.22 -21.89 -5.61
CA CYS A 59 -9.27 -20.44 -5.71
C CYS A 59 -7.91 -19.86 -6.09
N ALA A 60 -7.92 -18.83 -6.95
CA ALA A 60 -6.73 -18.05 -7.23
C ALA A 60 -6.36 -17.19 -6.01
N GLN A 61 -5.09 -17.17 -5.66
CA GLN A 61 -4.60 -16.17 -4.72
C GLN A 61 -4.72 -14.78 -5.39
N PRO A 62 -5.08 -13.71 -4.66
CA PRO A 62 -5.11 -12.37 -5.26
C PRO A 62 -3.69 -11.91 -5.60
N TYR A 63 -3.48 -11.46 -6.83
CA TYR A 63 -2.23 -10.81 -7.22
C TYR A 63 -2.14 -9.43 -6.58
N GLY A 64 -0.96 -9.08 -6.09
CA GLY A 64 -0.76 -7.86 -5.31
C GLY A 64 0.65 -7.29 -5.40
N ILE A 65 0.82 -6.16 -4.72
CA ILE A 65 2.13 -5.49 -4.64
C ILE A 65 3.00 -6.25 -3.65
N ASN A 66 4.23 -6.55 -4.03
CA ASN A 66 5.25 -7.02 -3.10
C ASN A 66 5.60 -5.89 -2.11
N THR A 67 4.87 -5.80 -1.00
CA THR A 67 5.01 -4.70 -0.02
C THR A 67 6.45 -4.54 0.48
N PRO A 68 7.15 -5.58 0.97
CA PRO A 68 8.55 -5.45 1.38
C PRO A 68 9.47 -4.95 0.27
N GLY A 69 9.36 -5.53 -0.92
CA GLY A 69 10.15 -5.12 -2.07
C GLY A 69 9.84 -3.69 -2.53
N ALA A 70 8.57 -3.29 -2.48
CA ALA A 70 8.14 -1.95 -2.85
C ALA A 70 8.66 -0.90 -1.86
N ILE A 71 8.56 -1.14 -0.55
CA ILE A 71 9.11 -0.24 0.47
C ILE A 71 10.62 -0.14 0.33
N ALA A 72 11.32 -1.27 0.17
CA ALA A 72 12.77 -1.27 -0.04
C ALA A 72 13.18 -0.45 -1.27
N LYS A 73 12.44 -0.54 -2.39
CA LYS A 73 12.70 0.26 -3.59
C LYS A 73 12.32 1.73 -3.42
N THR A 74 11.27 2.03 -2.67
CA THR A 74 10.86 3.41 -2.37
C THR A 74 11.97 4.16 -1.63
N PHE A 75 12.54 3.55 -0.57
CA PHE A 75 13.62 4.17 0.20
C PHE A 75 15.00 3.99 -0.42
N GLY A 76 15.27 2.84 -1.04
CA GLY A 76 16.58 2.50 -1.59
C GLY A 76 16.84 3.01 -3.01
N VAL A 77 15.79 3.33 -3.76
CA VAL A 77 15.91 3.74 -5.17
C VAL A 77 15.16 5.04 -5.43
N LEU A 78 13.85 5.09 -5.21
CA LEU A 78 13.01 6.22 -5.61
C LEU A 78 13.39 7.51 -4.88
N MET A 79 13.43 7.47 -3.55
CA MET A 79 13.82 8.62 -2.71
C MET A 79 15.22 9.16 -3.05
N PRO A 80 16.30 8.35 -3.00
CA PRO A 80 17.63 8.88 -3.28
C PRO A 80 17.77 9.34 -4.73
N ALA A 81 17.10 8.69 -5.69
CA ALA A 81 17.10 9.16 -7.08
C ALA A 81 16.42 10.52 -7.22
N PHE A 82 15.32 10.75 -6.50
CA PHE A 82 14.61 12.03 -6.50
C PHE A 82 15.46 13.15 -5.90
N PHE A 83 16.04 12.94 -4.72
CA PHE A 83 16.91 13.95 -4.10
C PHE A 83 18.20 14.20 -4.87
N ALA A 84 18.80 13.17 -5.49
CA ALA A 84 19.94 13.35 -6.38
C ALA A 84 19.56 14.16 -7.63
N ALA A 85 18.36 13.95 -8.18
CA ALA A 85 17.85 14.73 -9.31
C ALA A 85 17.61 16.20 -8.93
N GLN A 86 17.01 16.47 -7.77
CA GLN A 86 16.84 17.82 -7.25
C GLN A 86 18.19 18.51 -6.97
N ALA A 87 19.14 17.81 -6.36
CA ALA A 87 20.49 18.32 -6.11
C ALA A 87 21.25 18.66 -7.40
N SER A 88 20.87 18.05 -8.53
CA SER A 88 21.41 18.37 -9.85
C SER A 88 20.79 19.63 -10.48
N GLY A 89 19.89 20.32 -9.76
CA GLY A 89 19.21 21.53 -10.22
C GLY A 89 18.00 21.29 -11.12
N LEU A 90 17.48 20.06 -11.17
CA LEU A 90 16.24 19.77 -11.91
C LEU A 90 15.03 20.34 -11.16
N ASP A 91 14.06 20.85 -11.93
CA ASP A 91 12.74 21.19 -11.40
C ASP A 91 12.07 19.96 -10.74
N GLN A 92 11.20 20.21 -9.78
CA GLN A 92 10.54 19.17 -8.99
C GLN A 92 9.81 18.14 -9.86
N TYR A 93 9.16 18.57 -10.94
CA TYR A 93 8.46 17.67 -11.85
C TYR A 93 9.43 16.82 -12.69
N ALA A 94 10.48 17.45 -13.22
CA ALA A 94 11.53 16.75 -13.97
C ALA A 94 12.34 15.77 -13.09
N ALA A 95 12.57 16.13 -11.82
CA ALA A 95 13.18 15.26 -10.83
C ALA A 95 12.29 14.04 -10.53
N ALA A 96 10.98 14.23 -10.41
CA ALA A 96 10.01 13.16 -10.22
C ALA A 96 9.98 12.20 -11.42
N GLU A 97 9.99 12.73 -12.65
CA GLU A 97 10.04 11.92 -13.87
C GLU A 97 11.32 11.09 -13.97
N LYS A 98 12.48 11.68 -13.66
CA LYS A 98 13.76 10.98 -13.63
C LYS A 98 13.76 9.88 -12.57
N ALA A 99 13.31 10.18 -11.36
CA ALA A 99 13.24 9.21 -10.27
C ALA A 99 12.27 8.05 -10.58
N TRP A 100 11.11 8.36 -11.15
CA TRP A 100 10.13 7.37 -11.60
C TRP A 100 10.72 6.44 -12.67
N SER A 101 11.40 7.00 -13.67
CA SER A 101 12.05 6.21 -14.72
C SER A 101 13.11 5.26 -14.17
N ILE A 102 13.93 5.73 -13.22
CA ILE A 102 14.93 4.90 -12.51
C ILE A 102 14.24 3.81 -11.70
N ALA A 103 13.16 4.12 -10.99
CA ALA A 103 12.40 3.14 -10.21
C ALA A 103 11.71 2.08 -11.11
N CYS A 104 11.20 2.49 -12.28
CA CYS A 104 10.66 1.57 -13.29
C CYS A 104 11.73 0.62 -13.81
N ALA A 105 12.92 1.13 -14.15
CA ALA A 105 14.06 0.30 -14.55
C ALA A 105 14.48 -0.67 -13.43
N ALA A 106 14.56 -0.20 -12.18
CA ALA A 106 14.88 -1.04 -11.03
C ALA A 106 13.84 -2.15 -10.81
N ASN A 107 12.55 -1.87 -11.04
CA ASN A 107 11.51 -2.89 -11.00
C ASN A 107 11.65 -3.92 -12.12
N PHE A 108 11.95 -3.47 -13.34
CA PHE A 108 12.15 -4.35 -14.49
C PHE A 108 13.33 -5.31 -14.27
N PHE A 109 14.50 -4.79 -13.88
CA PHE A 109 15.65 -5.62 -13.56
C PHE A 109 15.42 -6.49 -12.34
N GLY A 110 14.74 -5.97 -11.30
CA GLY A 110 14.33 -6.75 -10.13
C GLY A 110 13.50 -7.98 -10.53
N GLY A 111 12.55 -7.82 -11.46
CA GLY A 111 11.76 -8.94 -11.99
C GLY A 111 12.62 -9.97 -12.73
N ILE A 112 13.60 -9.54 -13.53
CA ILE A 112 14.55 -10.45 -14.18
C ILE A 112 15.35 -11.24 -13.12
N PHE A 113 15.86 -10.57 -12.09
CA PHE A 113 16.58 -11.23 -11.01
C PHE A 113 15.69 -12.20 -10.22
N GLU A 114 14.42 -11.87 -9.99
CA GLU A 114 13.46 -12.77 -9.37
C GLU A 114 13.23 -14.03 -10.22
N ILE A 115 13.07 -13.88 -11.54
CA ILE A 115 12.93 -15.00 -12.48
C ILE A 115 14.18 -15.90 -12.42
N ILE A 116 15.38 -15.33 -12.48
CA ILE A 116 16.63 -16.09 -12.36
C ILE A 116 16.72 -16.77 -10.99
N GLY A 117 16.33 -16.05 -9.93
CA GLY A 117 16.32 -16.53 -8.55
C GLY A 117 15.39 -17.72 -8.33
N THR A 118 14.36 -17.92 -9.16
CA THR A 118 13.48 -19.10 -9.07
C THR A 118 14.23 -20.43 -9.23
N ILE A 119 15.38 -20.43 -9.92
CA ILE A 119 16.24 -21.61 -10.08
C ILE A 119 16.81 -22.05 -8.71
N ALA A 120 17.17 -21.09 -7.86
CA ALA A 120 17.70 -21.32 -6.53
C ALA A 120 16.60 -21.52 -5.47
N ALA A 121 15.35 -21.14 -5.76
CA ALA A 121 14.25 -21.18 -4.79
C ALA A 121 14.04 -22.57 -4.15
N PRO A 122 14.06 -23.72 -4.88
CA PRO A 122 13.89 -25.03 -4.27
C PRO A 122 15.02 -25.42 -3.30
N LEU A 123 16.25 -24.95 -3.57
CA LEU A 123 17.38 -25.19 -2.68
C LEU A 123 17.23 -24.40 -1.38
N ILE A 124 16.84 -23.13 -1.50
CA ILE A 124 16.64 -22.24 -0.34
C ILE A 124 15.51 -22.76 0.55
N THR A 125 14.35 -23.08 -0.03
CA THR A 125 13.19 -23.53 0.77
C THR A 125 13.40 -24.90 1.44
N ARG A 126 14.29 -25.74 0.90
CA ARG A 126 14.63 -27.03 1.51
C ARG A 126 15.66 -26.91 2.63
N ASN A 127 16.58 -25.95 2.53
CA ASN A 127 17.73 -25.84 3.43
C ASN A 127 17.59 -24.76 4.51
N VAL A 128 16.72 -23.76 4.30
CA VAL A 128 16.50 -22.66 5.23
C VAL A 128 15.28 -22.95 6.12
N PRO A 129 15.40 -22.81 7.46
CA PRO A 129 14.26 -23.02 8.34
C PRO A 129 13.18 -21.98 8.09
N ILE A 130 11.91 -22.39 8.19
CA ILE A 130 10.73 -21.54 7.94
C ILE A 130 10.78 -20.23 8.74
N GLY A 131 11.28 -20.27 9.99
CA GLY A 131 11.45 -19.09 10.82
C GLY A 131 12.33 -18.01 10.18
N ALA A 132 13.44 -18.39 9.52
CA ALA A 132 14.32 -17.43 8.86
C ALA A 132 13.67 -16.76 7.63
N ILE A 133 12.72 -17.44 6.97
CA ILE A 133 11.96 -16.89 5.84
C ILE A 133 10.82 -15.98 6.32
N LEU A 134 10.16 -16.34 7.42
CA LEU A 134 9.00 -15.60 7.94
C LEU A 134 9.38 -14.34 8.71
N VAL A 135 10.51 -14.34 9.44
CA VAL A 135 10.93 -13.21 10.28
C VAL A 135 11.05 -11.89 9.50
N PRO A 136 11.71 -11.84 8.33
CA PRO A 136 11.78 -10.61 7.54
C PRO A 136 10.40 -10.09 7.09
N ILE A 137 9.50 -10.99 6.67
CA ILE A 137 8.16 -10.63 6.20
C ILE A 137 7.34 -10.08 7.38
N GLY A 138 7.40 -10.75 8.54
CA GLY A 138 6.74 -10.30 9.77
C GLY A 138 7.27 -8.96 10.26
N GLY A 139 8.59 -8.76 10.25
CA GLY A 139 9.21 -7.49 10.67
C GLY A 139 8.80 -6.31 9.80
N VAL A 140 8.78 -6.49 8.47
CA VAL A 140 8.31 -5.47 7.54
C VAL A 140 6.81 -5.20 7.74
N GLY A 141 6.00 -6.25 7.90
CA GLY A 141 4.56 -6.11 8.15
C GLY A 141 4.27 -5.31 9.42
N ILE A 142 4.90 -5.67 10.53
CA ILE A 142 4.73 -4.97 11.81
C ILE A 142 5.16 -3.51 11.70
N THR A 143 6.33 -3.24 11.13
CA THR A 143 6.90 -1.88 11.09
C THR A 143 6.08 -0.96 10.18
N TRP A 144 5.76 -1.42 8.97
CA TRP A 144 5.23 -0.52 7.93
C TRP A 144 3.73 -0.65 7.68
N LEU A 145 3.13 -1.83 7.91
CA LEU A 145 1.69 -2.02 7.79
C LEU A 145 0.96 -1.90 9.13
N GLY A 146 1.67 -2.13 10.25
CA GLY A 146 1.15 -1.95 11.61
C GLY A 146 1.47 -0.58 12.19
N PHE A 147 2.74 -0.35 12.55
CA PHE A 147 3.17 0.83 13.29
C PHE A 147 3.09 2.13 12.48
N ASN A 148 3.49 2.14 11.22
CA ASN A 148 3.51 3.38 10.44
C ASN A 148 2.11 4.04 10.31
N PRO A 149 1.02 3.32 9.96
CA PRO A 149 -0.33 3.88 10.02
C PRO A 149 -0.77 4.28 11.44
N LEU A 150 -0.43 3.48 12.45
CA LEU A 150 -0.75 3.77 13.85
C LEU A 150 -0.13 5.11 14.30
N LEU A 151 1.15 5.32 14.00
CA LEU A 151 1.86 6.58 14.30
C LEU A 151 1.25 7.75 13.51
N GLY A 152 0.85 7.53 12.26
CA GLY A 152 0.14 8.54 11.46
C GLY A 152 -1.18 8.98 12.09
N MET A 153 -1.91 8.06 12.72
CA MET A 153 -3.16 8.37 13.44
C MET A 153 -2.91 9.11 14.77
N MET A 154 -1.77 8.87 15.42
CA MET A 154 -1.40 9.54 16.67
C MET A 154 -0.70 10.89 16.45
N ASN A 155 -0.33 11.21 15.22
CA ASN A 155 0.36 12.46 14.90
C ASN A 155 -0.63 13.64 14.91
N PRO A 156 -0.49 14.62 15.83
CA PRO A 156 -1.37 15.77 15.95
C PRO A 156 -1.43 16.63 14.69
N HIS A 157 -0.38 16.62 13.87
CA HIS A 157 -0.28 17.43 12.66
C HIS A 157 -1.02 16.86 11.45
N THR A 158 -1.31 15.54 11.44
CA THR A 158 -1.87 14.85 10.27
C THR A 158 -3.36 14.54 10.44
N THR A 159 -3.79 14.16 11.65
CA THR A 159 -5.19 13.80 11.91
C THR A 159 -5.61 14.39 13.25
N HIS A 160 -6.39 15.46 13.26
CA HIS A 160 -6.91 16.07 14.49
C HIS A 160 -7.88 15.14 15.25
N ASN A 161 -8.25 13.98 14.68
CA ASN A 161 -9.23 13.06 15.25
C ASN A 161 -8.77 11.59 15.16
N VAL A 162 -8.07 11.14 16.21
CA VAL A 162 -7.63 9.75 16.46
C VAL A 162 -8.77 8.72 16.23
N ILE A 163 -10.01 9.13 16.48
CA ILE A 163 -11.24 8.32 16.35
C ILE A 163 -11.39 7.75 14.92
N VAL A 164 -11.00 8.50 13.88
CA VAL A 164 -11.22 8.13 12.48
C VAL A 164 -10.55 6.81 12.11
N GLY A 165 -9.38 6.51 12.67
CA GLY A 165 -8.68 5.25 12.42
C GLY A 165 -8.94 4.15 13.48
N PHE A 166 -9.22 4.52 14.73
CA PHE A 166 -9.47 3.54 15.79
C PHE A 166 -10.80 2.80 15.60
N ILE A 167 -11.84 3.46 15.09
CA ILE A 167 -13.14 2.81 14.85
C ILE A 167 -13.03 1.70 13.80
N PRO A 168 -12.47 1.91 12.59
CA PRO A 168 -12.17 0.84 11.64
C PRO A 168 -11.30 -0.28 12.23
N MET A 169 -10.30 0.05 13.04
CA MET A 169 -9.45 -0.94 13.70
C MET A 169 -10.24 -1.83 14.67
N ILE A 170 -11.12 -1.24 15.49
CA ILE A 170 -11.98 -1.97 16.43
C ILE A 170 -12.94 -2.89 15.65
N ILE A 171 -13.54 -2.40 14.57
CA ILE A 171 -14.39 -3.22 13.68
C ILE A 171 -13.62 -4.43 13.17
N MET A 172 -12.39 -4.24 12.72
CA MET A 172 -11.54 -5.33 12.24
C MET A 172 -11.20 -6.32 13.36
N TRP A 173 -10.87 -5.86 14.57
CA TRP A 173 -10.62 -6.74 15.70
C TRP A 173 -11.85 -7.52 16.14
N MET A 174 -13.03 -6.89 16.18
CA MET A 174 -14.29 -7.56 16.48
C MET A 174 -14.62 -8.66 15.46
N SER A 175 -14.38 -8.42 14.17
CA SER A 175 -14.64 -9.45 13.16
C SER A 175 -13.61 -10.58 13.17
N TYR A 176 -12.33 -10.27 13.30
CA TYR A 176 -11.28 -11.31 13.26
C TYR A 176 -11.19 -12.11 14.56
N TYR A 177 -11.19 -11.44 15.72
CA TYR A 177 -11.04 -12.10 17.02
C TYR A 177 -12.38 -12.38 17.71
N GLY A 178 -13.35 -11.48 17.56
CA GLY A 178 -14.69 -11.63 18.13
C GLY A 178 -15.66 -12.44 17.26
N ARG A 179 -15.25 -12.85 16.05
CA ARG A 179 -16.08 -13.54 15.04
C ARG A 179 -17.41 -12.83 14.73
N VAL A 180 -17.44 -11.50 14.92
CA VAL A 180 -18.61 -10.68 14.59
C VAL A 180 -18.73 -10.57 13.07
N THR A 181 -19.87 -10.99 12.54
CA THR A 181 -20.18 -10.90 11.11
C THR A 181 -21.10 -9.71 10.84
N PHE A 182 -20.89 -9.03 9.72
CA PHE A 182 -21.71 -7.89 9.29
C PHE A 182 -22.70 -8.31 8.20
N GLY A 183 -23.38 -9.44 8.43
CA GLY A 183 -24.28 -10.04 7.43
C GLY A 183 -23.54 -10.43 6.15
N PRO A 184 -24.00 -10.02 4.95
CA PRO A 184 -23.37 -10.40 3.68
C PRO A 184 -22.10 -9.60 3.36
N PHE A 185 -21.79 -8.55 4.14
CA PHE A 185 -20.68 -7.66 3.83
C PHE A 185 -19.37 -8.16 4.42
N PRO A 186 -18.27 -8.13 3.66
CA PRO A 186 -16.96 -8.46 4.19
C PRO A 186 -16.56 -7.42 5.25
N PRO A 187 -16.06 -7.83 6.43
CA PRO A 187 -15.68 -6.91 7.51
C PRO A 187 -14.76 -5.76 7.08
N ILE A 188 -13.81 -6.05 6.19
CA ILE A 188 -12.88 -5.05 5.66
C ILE A 188 -13.59 -3.95 4.85
N GLY A 189 -14.67 -4.30 4.15
CA GLY A 189 -15.49 -3.34 3.40
C GLY A 189 -16.28 -2.43 4.34
N VAL A 190 -16.84 -2.99 5.42
CA VAL A 190 -17.56 -2.24 6.44
C VAL A 190 -16.62 -1.28 7.19
N ALA A 191 -15.46 -1.77 7.63
CA ALA A 191 -14.45 -0.96 8.29
C ALA A 191 -13.96 0.19 7.37
N GLY A 192 -13.71 -0.11 6.10
CA GLY A 192 -13.30 0.89 5.11
C GLY A 192 -14.36 1.96 4.87
N LEU A 193 -15.62 1.56 4.65
CA LEU A 193 -16.72 2.49 4.43
C LEU A 193 -16.93 3.42 5.64
N ILE A 194 -16.96 2.85 6.85
CA ILE A 194 -17.13 3.64 8.08
C ILE A 194 -15.94 4.58 8.27
N GLY A 195 -14.72 4.12 8.04
CA GLY A 195 -13.53 4.97 8.10
C GLY A 195 -13.60 6.16 7.13
N VAL A 196 -14.06 5.92 5.90
CA VAL A 196 -14.27 6.99 4.90
C VAL A 196 -15.33 7.97 5.38
N ILE A 197 -16.51 7.48 5.81
CA ILE A 197 -17.59 8.35 6.30
C ILE A 197 -17.12 9.20 7.47
N LEU A 198 -16.44 8.61 8.46
CA LEU A 198 -15.90 9.34 9.61
C LEU A 198 -14.87 10.39 9.20
N ALA A 199 -13.99 10.06 8.25
CA ALA A 199 -13.00 11.01 7.73
C ALA A 199 -13.66 12.23 7.07
N TRP A 200 -14.74 12.03 6.31
CA TRP A 200 -15.50 13.11 5.70
C TRP A 200 -16.25 13.96 6.73
N LEU A 201 -16.92 13.33 7.70
CA LEU A 201 -17.65 14.05 8.76
C LEU A 201 -16.74 14.92 9.61
N VAL A 202 -15.58 14.37 10.01
CA VAL A 202 -14.55 15.13 10.73
C VAL A 202 -14.07 16.31 9.91
N ARG A 203 -13.74 16.10 8.63
CA ARG A 203 -13.25 17.16 7.76
C ARG A 203 -14.27 18.28 7.58
N LEU A 204 -15.56 17.94 7.53
CA LEU A 204 -16.64 18.94 7.43
C LEU A 204 -16.74 19.79 8.72
N GLY A 205 -16.66 19.15 9.90
CA GLY A 205 -16.66 19.88 11.18
C GLY A 205 -15.45 20.79 11.36
N ASP A 206 -14.26 20.38 10.90
CA ASP A 206 -13.05 21.22 10.93
C ASP A 206 -13.20 22.47 10.04
N LEU A 207 -13.87 22.34 8.88
CA LEU A 207 -14.13 23.46 7.96
C LEU A 207 -15.16 24.45 8.51
N GLU A 208 -16.20 23.98 9.19
CA GLU A 208 -17.18 24.85 9.88
C GLU A 208 -16.52 25.63 11.01
N THR A 209 -15.71 24.96 11.83
CA THR A 209 -15.00 25.59 12.96
C THR A 209 -14.00 26.66 12.47
N ALA A 210 -13.31 26.41 11.36
CA ALA A 210 -12.41 27.39 10.75
C ALA A 210 -13.17 28.60 10.16
N GLY A 211 -14.36 28.37 9.59
CA GLY A 211 -15.24 29.43 9.10
C GLY A 211 -15.74 30.35 10.22
N ASP A 212 -16.16 29.78 11.35
CA ASP A 212 -16.63 30.53 12.51
C ASP A 212 -15.52 31.37 13.16
N LEU A 213 -14.30 30.84 13.25
CA LEU A 213 -13.13 31.57 13.74
C LEU A 213 -12.72 32.73 12.82
N MET A 214 -12.80 32.54 11.50
CA MET A 214 -12.55 33.61 10.54
C MET A 214 -13.64 34.69 10.56
N ALA A 215 -14.90 34.31 10.76
CA ALA A 215 -16.00 35.25 10.93
C ALA A 215 -15.87 36.06 12.24
N ALA A 216 -15.42 35.43 13.32
CA ALA A 216 -15.14 36.09 14.60
C ALA A 216 -13.91 37.00 14.56
N ALA A 217 -12.88 36.67 13.77
CA ALA A 217 -11.69 37.50 13.59
C ALA A 217 -11.89 38.70 12.63
N ALA A 218 -12.98 38.71 11.87
CA ALA A 218 -13.35 39.78 10.95
C ALA A 218 -14.26 40.87 11.58
N GLN A 219 -14.63 40.70 12.86
CA GLN A 219 -15.36 41.69 13.67
C GLN A 219 -14.40 42.42 14.62
#